data_AF-A0A644Z387-F1
#
_entry.id   AF-A0A644Z387-F1
#
_cell.length_a   1.000
_cell.length_b   1.000
_cell.length_c   1.000
_cell.angle_alpha   90.00
_cell.angle_beta   90.00
_cell.angle_gamma   90.00
#
_symmetry.space_group_name_H-M   'P 1'
#
loop_
_entity.id
_entity.type
_entity.pdbx_description
1 polymer ?
#
loop_
_entity_poly.entity_id
_entity_poly.type
_entity_poly.pdbx_seq_one_letter_code
_entity_poly.pdbx_strand_id
1 'polypeptide(L)'
;MERALEACEDKEDSMYKGIDLVYKQLQDTLNKFGVEEIEALDQEFDPNLHLAVMQEVIDGVEANKVVMVLQKGYKLGSKVLRASMVKVSC
;
A
#
# COMPACT_ATOMS: atom_id res chain seq x y z
N MET A 1 7.22 -5.11 7.24
CA MET A 1 7.85 -4.00 7.98
C MET A 1 6.84 -2.94 8.38
N GLU A 2 5.88 -2.56 7.53
CA GLU A 2 4.80 -1.61 7.89
C GLU A 2 4.05 -2.00 9.17
N ARG A 3 3.63 -3.26 9.32
CA ARG A 3 3.03 -3.77 10.56
C ARG A 3 3.93 -3.66 11.81
N ALA A 4 5.26 -3.64 11.63
CA ALA A 4 6.21 -3.48 12.72
C ALA A 4 6.42 -2.01 13.09
N LEU A 5 6.34 -1.09 12.12
CA LEU A 5 6.27 0.35 12.38
C LEU A 5 4.95 0.73 13.08
N GLU A 6 3.82 0.14 12.69
CA GLU A 6 2.52 0.37 13.33
C GLU A 6 2.42 -0.20 14.76
N ALA A 7 3.19 -1.25 15.06
CA ALA A 7 3.23 -1.84 16.39
C ALA A 7 4.13 -1.07 17.38
N CYS A 8 4.95 -0.12 16.91
CA CYS A 8 5.71 0.78 17.77
C CYS A 8 4.85 2.03 18.07
N GLU A 9 4.38 2.12 19.32
CA GLU A 9 3.63 3.29 19.81
C GLU A 9 4.53 4.55 19.94
N ASP A 10 5.84 4.36 20.14
CA ASP A 10 6.81 5.43 20.33
C ASP A 10 7.66 5.68 19.06
N LYS A 11 7.38 6.79 18.37
CA LYS A 11 8.10 7.21 17.15
C LYS A 11 9.51 7.77 17.44
N GLU A 12 9.85 7.99 18.71
CA GLU A 12 11.18 8.44 19.14
C GLU A 12 12.12 7.29 19.51
N ASP A 13 11.61 6.06 19.57
CA ASP A 13 12.40 4.89 19.94
C ASP A 13 13.53 4.65 18.93
N SER A 14 14.72 4.34 19.44
CA SER A 14 15.89 4.04 18.61
C SER A 14 15.63 2.85 17.67
N MET A 15 14.75 1.93 18.10
CA MET A 15 14.31 0.81 17.29
C MET A 15 13.42 1.26 16.13
N TYR A 16 12.50 2.21 16.34
CA TYR A 16 11.66 2.79 15.28
C TYR A 16 12.51 3.48 14.20
N LYS A 17 13.48 4.30 14.61
CA LYS A 17 14.41 4.96 13.67
C LYS A 17 15.28 3.96 12.92
N GLY A 18 15.75 2.90 13.58
CA GLY A 18 16.49 1.82 12.94
C GLY A 18 15.67 1.10 11.87
N ILE A 19 14.40 0.79 12.18
CA ILE A 19 13.49 0.13 11.24
C ILE A 19 13.09 1.08 10.09
N ASP A 20 12.85 2.37 10.35
CA ASP A 20 12.57 3.38 9.32
C ASP A 20 13.74 3.51 8.32
N LEU A 21 14.98 3.54 8.82
CA LEU A 21 16.18 3.59 7.98
C LEU A 21 16.29 2.37 7.07
N VAL A 22 16.07 1.17 7.61
CA VAL A 22 16.08 -0.07 6.81
C VAL A 22 14.91 -0.08 5.82
N TYR A 23 13.72 0.39 6.23
CA TYR A 23 12.56 0.47 5.36
C TYR A 23 12.77 1.42 4.18
N LYS A 24 13.40 2.58 4.41
CA LYS A 24 13.82 3.51 3.35
C LYS A 24 14.87 2.89 2.44
N GLN A 25 15.89 2.24 2.98
CA GLN A 25 16.89 1.55 2.15
C GLN A 25 16.27 0.43 1.30
N LEU A 26 15.29 -0.29 1.85
CA LEU A 26 14.56 -1.31 1.12
C LEU A 26 13.76 -0.68 -0.03
N GLN A 27 13.02 0.40 0.23
CA GLN A 27 12.30 1.15 -0.81
C GLN A 27 13.24 1.71 -1.88
N ASP A 28 14.35 2.31 -1.49
CA ASP A 28 15.35 2.84 -2.43
C ASP A 28 15.94 1.74 -3.31
N THR A 29 16.20 0.56 -2.72
CA THR A 29 16.65 -0.62 -3.46
C THR A 29 15.56 -1.11 -4.42
N LEU A 30 14.32 -1.24 -3.95
CA LEU A 30 13.18 -1.64 -4.79
C LEU A 30 13.02 -0.70 -5.99
N ASN A 31 13.10 0.62 -5.75
CA ASN A 31 13.01 1.64 -6.78
C ASN A 31 14.17 1.53 -7.79
N LYS A 32 15.41 1.28 -7.33
CA LYS A 32 16.57 1.01 -8.20
C LYS A 32 16.38 -0.21 -9.11
N PHE A 33 15.66 -1.22 -8.64
CA PHE A 33 15.31 -2.39 -9.46
C PHE A 33 14.10 -2.15 -10.38
N GLY A 34 13.50 -0.95 -10.36
CA GLY A 34 12.32 -0.59 -11.16
C GLY A 34 11.00 -1.05 -10.55
N VAL A 35 11.00 -1.42 -9.26
CA VAL A 35 9.78 -1.77 -8.53
C VAL A 35 9.12 -0.50 -8.03
N GLU A 36 7.91 -0.26 -8.49
CA GLU A 36 7.08 0.89 -8.13
C GLU A 36 5.94 0.44 -7.21
N GLU A 37 5.61 1.26 -6.23
CA GLU A 37 4.39 1.04 -5.43
C GLU A 37 3.15 1.34 -6.27
N ILE A 38 2.11 0.53 -6.10
CA ILE A 38 0.83 0.73 -6.79
C ILE A 38 0.01 1.70 -5.95
N GLU A 39 -0.08 2.95 -6.41
CA GLU A 39 -0.96 3.97 -5.84
C GLU A 39 -2.42 3.62 -6.13
N ALA A 40 -3.04 2.92 -5.18
CA ALA A 40 -4.41 2.47 -5.30
C ALA A 40 -5.41 3.41 -4.62
N LEU A 41 -4.96 4.31 -3.73
CA LEU A 41 -5.87 5.18 -2.96
C LEU A 41 -6.55 6.21 -3.89
N ASP A 42 -7.87 6.33 -3.77
CA ASP A 42 -8.68 7.24 -4.60
C ASP A 42 -8.65 6.96 -6.12
N GLN A 43 -8.20 5.76 -6.52
CA GLN A 43 -8.24 5.31 -7.91
C GLN A 43 -9.42 4.36 -8.16
N GLU A 44 -9.76 4.17 -9.44
CA GLU A 44 -10.71 3.14 -9.86
C GLU A 44 -10.19 1.74 -9.52
N PHE A 45 -11.09 0.85 -9.13
CA PHE A 45 -10.71 -0.52 -8.79
C PHE A 45 -10.37 -1.35 -10.04
N ASP A 46 -9.08 -1.52 -10.30
CA ASP A 46 -8.58 -2.49 -11.28
C ASP A 46 -8.34 -3.89 -10.69
N PRO A 47 -9.07 -4.95 -11.08
CA PRO A 47 -8.84 -6.32 -10.58
C PRO A 47 -7.47 -6.91 -10.96
N ASN A 48 -6.78 -6.32 -11.95
CA ASN A 48 -5.41 -6.72 -12.31
C ASN A 48 -4.35 -6.17 -11.35
N LEU A 49 -4.62 -5.02 -10.73
CA LEU A 49 -3.68 -4.28 -9.88
C LEU A 49 -4.08 -4.32 -8.40
N HIS A 50 -5.37 -4.51 -8.13
CA HIS A 50 -5.99 -4.38 -6.83
C HIS A 50 -6.75 -5.66 -6.45
N LEU A 51 -6.66 -6.01 -5.17
CA LEU A 51 -7.41 -7.09 -4.54
C LEU A 51 -8.42 -6.47 -3.57
N ALA A 52 -9.71 -6.47 -3.96
CA ALA A 52 -10.78 -5.99 -3.10
C ALA A 52 -11.03 -7.01 -1.98
N VAL A 53 -10.69 -6.64 -0.74
CA VAL A 53 -10.87 -7.49 0.44
C VAL A 53 -12.18 -7.17 1.16
N MET A 54 -12.64 -5.93 1.08
CA MET A 54 -13.91 -5.46 1.68
C MET A 54 -14.59 -4.43 0.78
N GLN A 55 -15.92 -4.38 0.87
CA GLN A 55 -16.73 -3.34 0.26
C GLN A 55 -17.36 -2.49 1.38
N GLU A 56 -17.33 -1.17 1.25
CA GLU A 56 -17.91 -0.24 2.22
C GLU A 56 -18.80 0.77 1.51
N VAL A 57 -20.02 0.98 2.00
CA VAL A 57 -20.93 1.97 1.41
C VAL A 57 -20.62 3.32 2.03
N ILE A 58 -20.15 4.26 1.21
CA ILE A 58 -19.81 5.62 1.66
C ILE A 58 -20.61 6.63 0.84
N ASP A 59 -21.48 7.37 1.53
CA ASP A 59 -22.22 8.50 0.97
C ASP A 59 -21.24 9.58 0.48
N GLY A 60 -21.18 9.77 -0.84
CA GLY A 60 -20.36 10.80 -1.49
C GLY A 60 -19.11 10.30 -2.23
N VAL A 61 -18.84 8.99 -2.24
CA VAL A 61 -17.76 8.41 -3.04
C VAL A 61 -18.35 7.64 -4.23
N GLU A 62 -17.75 7.79 -5.42
CA GLU A 62 -18.17 7.06 -6.62
C GLU A 62 -18.08 5.54 -6.39
N ALA A 63 -19.05 4.77 -6.90
CA ALA A 63 -19.04 3.31 -6.80
C ALA A 63 -17.85 2.72 -7.57
N ASN A 64 -17.24 1.63 -7.07
CA ASN A 64 -16.01 1.00 -7.60
C ASN A 64 -14.72 1.81 -7.43
N LYS A 65 -14.69 2.76 -6.49
CA LYS A 65 -13.48 3.51 -6.15
C LYS A 65 -12.78 2.87 -4.95
N VAL A 66 -11.46 2.90 -4.94
CA VAL A 66 -10.68 2.45 -3.78
C VAL A 66 -10.74 3.51 -2.69
N VAL A 67 -11.37 3.15 -1.58
CA VAL A 67 -11.54 4.01 -0.40
C VAL A 67 -10.32 3.94 0.50
N MET A 68 -9.75 2.74 0.67
CA MET A 68 -8.67 2.52 1.62
C MET A 68 -7.73 1.44 1.13
N VAL A 69 -6.42 1.69 1.25
CA VAL A 69 -5.38 0.69 0.98
C VAL A 69 -4.98 0.05 2.31
N LEU A 70 -5.36 -1.21 2.50
CA LEU A 70 -4.97 -2.01 3.68
C LEU A 70 -3.52 -2.49 3.57
N GLN A 71 -3.06 -2.71 2.35
CA GLN A 71 -1.70 -3.15 2.09
C GLN A 71 -1.25 -2.70 0.72
N LYS A 72 -0.10 -2.04 0.68
CA LYS A 72 0.51 -1.58 -0.56
C LYS A 72 0.83 -2.75 -1.49
N GLY A 73 0.49 -2.57 -2.76
CA GLY A 73 0.91 -3.41 -3.87
C GLY A 73 2.19 -2.88 -4.50
N TYR A 74 2.86 -3.73 -5.25
CA TYR A 74 4.11 -3.41 -5.93
C TYR A 74 4.08 -3.98 -7.35
N LYS A 75 4.51 -3.19 -8.33
CA LYS A 75 4.65 -3.57 -9.74
C LYS A 75 6.09 -3.37 -10.21
N LEU A 76 6.53 -4.19 -11.14
CA LEU A 76 7.82 -4.09 -11.81
C LEU A 76 7.56 -3.87 -13.30
N GLY A 77 7.60 -2.62 -13.75
CA GLY A 77 7.21 -2.23 -15.11
C GLY A 77 5.78 -2.68 -15.43
N SER A 78 5.63 -3.66 -16.32
CA SER A 78 4.33 -4.21 -16.73
C SER A 78 3.87 -5.43 -15.90
N LYS A 79 4.70 -5.94 -14.99
CA LYS A 79 4.41 -7.15 -14.21
C LYS A 79 4.03 -6.78 -12.78
N VAL A 80 2.82 -7.16 -12.37
CA VAL A 80 2.38 -7.01 -10.97
C VAL A 80 3.12 -8.05 -10.13
N LEU A 81 3.92 -7.59 -9.17
CA LEU A 81 4.58 -8.47 -8.20
C LEU A 81 3.63 -8.83 -7.07
N ARG A 82 2.82 -7.85 -6.66
CA ARG A 82 1.82 -8.01 -5.61
C ARG A 82 0.70 -7.01 -5.82
N ALA A 83 -0.54 -7.48 -5.89
CA ALA A 83 -1.71 -6.61 -5.94
C ALA A 83 -1.90 -5.87 -4.61
N SER A 84 -2.37 -4.62 -4.67
CA SER A 84 -2.71 -3.83 -3.49
C SER A 84 -3.97 -4.40 -2.86
N MET A 85 -3.95 -4.69 -1.54
CA MET A 85 -5.19 -5.04 -0.84
C MET A 85 -5.94 -3.78 -0.50
N VAL A 86 -7.16 -3.67 -1.01
CA VAL A 86 -7.95 -2.45 -0.93
C VAL A 86 -9.36 -2.72 -0.42
N LYS A 87 -9.96 -1.69 0.16
CA LYS A 87 -11.40 -1.59 0.37
C LYS A 87 -11.99 -0.74 -0.74
N VAL A 88 -13.06 -1.21 -1.35
CA VAL A 88 -13.74 -0.50 -2.44
C VAL A 88 -15.10 0.02 -1.98
N SER A 89 -15.53 1.14 -2.56
CA SER A 89 -16.91 1.61 -2.40
C SER A 89 -17.85 0.78 -3.25
N CYS A 90 -19.02 0.45 -2.69
CA CYS A 90 -20.13 -0.14 -3.44
C CYS A 90 -21.26 0.89 -3.61
#